data_AF-A0A8T7E878-F1
#
_entry.id   AF-A0A8T7E878-F1
#
_cell.length_a   1.000
_cell.length_b   1.000
_cell.length_c   1.000
_cell.angle_alpha   90.00
_cell.angle_beta   90.00
_cell.angle_gamma   90.00
#
_symmetry.space_group_name_H-M   'P 1'
#
loop_
_entity.id
_entity.type
_entity.pdbx_description
1 polymer ?
#
loop_
_entity_poly.entity_id
_entity_poly.type
_entity_poly.pdbx_seq_one_letter_code
_entity_poly.pdbx_strand_id
1 'polypeptide(L)'
;MMKLKFVLPLLLTLVAACFAMTRFTNAAPAALTLTVNTSLADAVDVNPGNGICETAPGNNACTLRAAVMEANASPGMDTIVIPAGTYYLTIPSTAENYALDGDLDVTDSVTIVGAGAAETIIDGNRDVTNGRVFDIFSGVYVHMSHLTVRNGIHEATAGISGTSGGILNRGSLTLEYARLLSNQEGGLLNSGVAELNAVTYANHTGGFVALTNTGGGTLTIRNSTINNNNSSGFSNGGGVDASNGTITIMNSTIVNNQATLHGGGIYITQSVANYPTAVYLYNVTVMDNIADSDQNDTGVGGGIAVSTFYGHIPTVYMHNSIVANNRLRFFTNPVNSDCAGTIISGGYNLVKTLSGCDLTGVTTGNLTNIDPLLSNLLDNGGPTRTRLPGSLSPVIDAGNPAGCAGDSVGGMLTTDQRAYPRHVDGGSGVARCDMGAAEYNSAPTEPPTPTPSPTPVPTLTHHIFLPTIQR
;
A
#
# COMPACT_ATOMS: atom_id res chain seq x y z
N MET A 1 -36.52 80.05 12.02
CA MET A 1 -35.56 80.22 13.15
C MET A 1 -34.52 79.12 13.01
N MET A 2 -33.45 79.22 12.21
CA MET A 2 -32.21 80.02 12.30
C MET A 2 -31.24 79.60 13.44
N LYS A 3 -30.17 78.88 13.04
CA LYS A 3 -28.77 78.79 13.59
C LYS A 3 -28.63 78.16 15.00
N LEU A 4 -27.59 77.40 15.36
CA LEU A 4 -26.16 77.75 15.32
C LEU A 4 -25.26 76.52 15.61
N LYS A 5 -24.07 76.47 14.98
CA LYS A 5 -22.93 75.54 15.20
C LYS A 5 -22.34 75.69 16.61
N PHE A 6 -21.66 74.65 17.15
CA PHE A 6 -20.37 74.79 17.85
C PHE A 6 -19.59 73.47 17.92
N VAL A 7 -18.26 73.60 17.97
CA VAL A 7 -17.17 72.62 17.81
C VAL A 7 -16.51 72.36 19.19
N LEU A 8 -16.07 71.10 19.45
CA LEU A 8 -15.06 70.49 20.38
C LEU A 8 -14.37 71.33 21.51
N PRO A 9 -13.84 70.77 22.65
CA PRO A 9 -12.88 69.64 22.69
C PRO A 9 -12.79 68.69 23.93
N LEU A 10 -12.23 67.49 23.67
CA LEU A 10 -11.23 66.65 24.39
C LEU A 10 -11.10 66.64 25.94
N LEU A 11 -11.18 65.44 26.57
CA LEU A 11 -10.22 65.02 27.60
C LEU A 11 -10.09 63.47 27.74
N LEU A 12 -8.82 63.03 27.82
CA LEU A 12 -8.25 61.68 27.93
C LEU A 12 -8.78 60.80 29.07
N THR A 13 -8.94 59.50 28.80
CA THR A 13 -8.36 58.41 29.64
C THR A 13 -7.93 57.24 28.75
N LEU A 14 -6.62 57.07 28.60
CA LEU A 14 -5.99 55.92 27.95
C LEU A 14 -5.83 54.82 29.01
N VAL A 15 -6.53 53.70 28.88
CA VAL A 15 -6.19 52.46 29.61
C VAL A 15 -5.53 51.52 28.62
N ALA A 16 -4.20 51.48 28.64
CA ALA A 16 -3.44 50.49 27.91
C ALA A 16 -3.57 49.13 28.63
N ALA A 17 -4.53 48.31 28.21
CA ALA A 17 -4.53 46.90 28.55
C ALA A 17 -3.49 46.20 27.68
N CYS A 18 -2.28 46.02 28.24
CA CYS A 18 -1.25 45.18 27.65
C CYS A 18 -1.70 43.72 27.78
N PHE A 19 -2.49 43.22 26.83
CA PHE A 19 -2.71 41.79 26.68
C PHE A 19 -1.37 41.18 26.21
N ALA A 20 -0.61 40.63 27.15
CA ALA A 20 0.42 39.67 26.82
C ALA A 20 -0.30 38.49 26.16
N MET A 21 -0.26 38.40 24.83
CA MET A 21 -0.50 37.15 24.14
C MET A 21 0.63 36.21 24.56
N THR A 22 0.42 35.48 25.65
CA THR A 22 1.19 34.28 25.93
C THR A 22 0.97 33.35 24.76
N ARG A 23 1.93 33.32 23.83
CA ARG A 23 2.04 32.23 22.87
C ARG A 23 2.27 30.98 23.71
N PHE A 24 1.20 30.25 24.00
CA PHE A 24 1.32 28.86 24.36
C PHE A 24 1.92 28.18 23.13
N THR A 25 3.24 28.02 23.13
CA THR A 25 3.86 26.99 22.31
C THR A 25 3.35 25.69 22.91
N ASN A 26 2.25 25.16 22.40
CA ASN A 26 1.89 23.77 22.67
C ASN A 26 3.09 22.96 22.18
N ALA A 27 3.91 22.49 23.12
CA ALA A 27 4.88 21.46 22.80
C ALA A 27 4.08 20.31 22.16
N ALA A 28 4.54 19.81 21.02
CA ALA A 28 3.97 18.60 20.47
C ALA A 28 4.00 17.54 21.59
N PRO A 29 2.89 16.81 21.83
CA PRO A 29 2.88 15.80 22.86
C PRO A 29 3.98 14.77 22.57
N ALA A 30 4.58 14.25 23.64
CA ALA A 30 5.76 13.39 23.53
C ALA A 30 5.35 12.01 23.02
N ALA A 31 5.88 11.62 21.86
CA ALA A 31 5.67 10.29 21.29
C ALA A 31 6.26 9.19 22.19
N LEU A 32 5.46 8.16 22.46
CA LEU A 32 5.82 6.98 23.21
C LEU A 32 6.47 5.93 22.30
N THR A 33 7.37 5.12 22.85
CA THR A 33 7.86 3.91 22.20
C THR A 33 7.50 2.69 23.05
N LEU A 34 6.57 1.90 22.54
CA LEU A 34 6.05 0.69 23.17
C LEU A 34 6.72 -0.52 22.54
N THR A 35 7.31 -1.39 23.35
CA THR A 35 7.91 -2.65 22.85
C THR A 35 7.07 -3.82 23.32
N VAL A 36 6.43 -4.51 22.37
CA VAL A 36 5.75 -5.77 22.66
C VAL A 36 6.78 -6.78 23.15
N ASN A 37 6.52 -7.43 24.27
CA ASN A 37 7.48 -8.35 24.90
C ASN A 37 6.92 -9.74 25.20
N THR A 38 5.68 -9.98 24.82
CA THR A 38 5.06 -11.31 24.85
C THR A 38 4.26 -11.55 23.58
N SER A 39 4.49 -12.70 22.95
CA SER A 39 3.70 -13.19 21.80
C SER A 39 2.74 -14.31 22.19
N LEU A 40 2.72 -14.70 23.46
CA LEU A 40 1.98 -15.86 23.97
C LEU A 40 0.59 -15.52 24.51
N ALA A 41 0.26 -14.23 24.55
CA ALA A 41 -1.01 -13.73 25.08
C ALA A 41 -1.55 -12.62 24.19
N ASP A 42 -2.88 -12.56 24.13
CA ASP A 42 -3.65 -11.42 23.63
C ASP A 42 -4.55 -10.96 24.78
N ALA A 43 -4.27 -9.79 25.32
CA ALA A 43 -4.93 -9.24 26.49
C ALA A 43 -4.85 -7.71 26.42
N VAL A 44 -5.87 -7.06 26.96
CA VAL A 44 -6.01 -5.60 26.99
C VAL A 44 -4.96 -4.94 27.88
N ASP A 45 -4.69 -3.66 27.61
CA ASP A 45 -3.97 -2.83 28.58
C ASP A 45 -4.85 -2.60 29.81
N VAL A 46 -4.27 -2.71 31.00
CA VAL A 46 -5.02 -2.55 32.26
C VAL A 46 -5.31 -1.09 32.61
N ASN A 47 -4.51 -0.13 32.14
CA ASN A 47 -4.66 1.30 32.40
C ASN A 47 -4.24 2.15 31.17
N PRO A 48 -4.99 2.12 30.06
CA PRO A 48 -4.65 2.90 28.86
C PRO A 48 -4.40 4.39 29.14
N GLY A 49 -3.31 4.93 28.58
CA GLY A 49 -2.93 6.35 28.63
C GLY A 49 -2.07 6.72 29.84
N ASN A 50 -1.52 5.74 30.55
CA ASN A 50 -0.62 5.96 31.68
C ASN A 50 0.88 5.98 31.27
N GLY A 51 1.18 5.79 29.99
CA GLY A 51 2.52 5.68 29.40
C GLY A 51 3.17 4.30 29.57
N ILE A 52 2.46 3.29 30.05
CA ILE A 52 2.99 1.96 30.38
C ILE A 52 2.09 0.88 29.77
N CYS A 53 2.61 0.21 28.73
CA CYS A 53 1.96 -0.97 28.19
C CYS A 53 2.10 -2.17 29.15
N GLU A 54 1.01 -2.54 29.83
CA GLU A 54 0.96 -3.74 30.67
C GLU A 54 -0.45 -4.33 30.83
N THR A 55 -0.53 -5.65 30.93
CA THR A 55 -1.82 -6.37 31.02
C THR A 55 -2.36 -6.52 32.44
N ALA A 56 -1.52 -6.25 33.45
CA ALA A 56 -1.92 -6.14 34.85
C ALA A 56 -0.89 -5.30 35.62
N PRO A 57 -1.26 -4.62 36.72
CA PRO A 57 -0.37 -3.68 37.38
C PRO A 57 0.96 -4.30 37.81
N GLY A 58 2.06 -3.77 37.28
CA GLY A 58 3.43 -4.19 37.58
C GLY A 58 3.86 -5.54 37.02
N ASN A 59 3.08 -6.14 36.10
CA ASN A 59 3.44 -7.43 35.51
C ASN A 59 4.41 -7.29 34.31
N ASN A 60 4.61 -6.07 33.81
CA ASN A 60 5.47 -5.76 32.66
C ASN A 60 5.15 -6.57 31.39
N ALA A 61 3.97 -7.19 31.28
CA ALA A 61 3.59 -8.00 30.12
C ALA A 61 2.84 -7.12 29.13
N CYS A 62 3.55 -6.68 28.08
CA CYS A 62 3.04 -5.85 27.00
C CYS A 62 2.71 -6.73 25.80
N THR A 63 1.41 -6.97 25.57
CA THR A 63 0.87 -7.63 24.38
C THR A 63 0.76 -6.62 23.23
N LEU A 64 0.54 -7.11 22.00
CA LEU A 64 0.26 -6.23 20.86
C LEU A 64 -1.01 -5.40 21.09
N ARG A 65 -2.08 -6.03 21.59
CA ARG A 65 -3.34 -5.34 21.90
C ARG A 65 -3.16 -4.26 22.96
N ALA A 66 -2.47 -4.56 24.05
CA ALA A 66 -2.17 -3.57 25.08
C ALA A 66 -1.36 -2.40 24.51
N ALA A 67 -0.37 -2.67 23.64
CA ALA A 67 0.41 -1.62 23.01
C ALA A 67 -0.43 -0.71 22.09
N VAL A 68 -1.37 -1.28 21.33
CA VAL A 68 -2.32 -0.48 20.51
C VAL A 68 -3.23 0.35 21.39
N MET A 69 -3.78 -0.22 22.47
CA MET A 69 -4.64 0.51 23.40
C MET A 69 -3.91 1.66 24.09
N GLU A 70 -2.67 1.44 24.50
CA GLU A 70 -1.83 2.47 25.13
C GLU A 70 -1.49 3.59 24.14
N ALA A 71 -1.16 3.25 22.88
CA ALA A 71 -0.93 4.24 21.83
C ALA A 71 -2.19 5.06 21.49
N ASN A 72 -3.35 4.41 21.39
CA ASN A 72 -4.62 5.10 21.15
C ASN A 72 -4.99 6.10 22.27
N ALA A 73 -4.57 5.84 23.50
CA ALA A 73 -4.84 6.68 24.66
C ALA A 73 -3.73 7.72 24.93
N SER A 74 -2.67 7.72 24.12
CA SER A 74 -1.49 8.56 24.28
C SER A 74 -1.42 9.59 23.15
N PRO A 75 -1.50 10.90 23.44
CA PRO A 75 -1.50 11.90 22.39
C PRO A 75 -0.18 11.91 21.60
N GLY A 76 -0.28 11.88 20.27
CA GLY A 76 0.88 12.05 19.39
C GLY A 76 1.13 10.81 18.53
N MET A 77 2.15 10.87 17.66
CA MET A 77 2.47 9.74 16.80
C MET A 77 3.42 8.79 17.52
N ASP A 78 2.86 7.75 18.13
CA ASP A 78 3.61 6.75 18.89
C ASP A 78 4.27 5.71 18.01
N THR A 79 5.19 4.93 18.60
CA THR A 79 5.85 3.80 17.93
C THR A 79 5.64 2.51 18.71
N ILE A 80 5.09 1.49 18.05
CA ILE A 80 4.98 0.12 18.53
C ILE A 80 6.05 -0.72 17.83
N VAL A 81 7.01 -1.25 18.60
CA VAL A 81 8.03 -2.18 18.12
C VAL A 81 7.60 -3.60 18.46
N ILE A 82 7.54 -4.45 17.44
CA ILE A 82 7.12 -5.85 17.56
C ILE A 82 8.31 -6.76 17.22
N PRO A 83 8.93 -7.40 18.21
CA PRO A 83 9.99 -8.38 17.96
C PRO A 83 9.52 -9.56 17.10
N ALA A 84 10.47 -10.35 16.60
CA ALA A 84 10.18 -11.57 15.87
C ALA A 84 9.30 -12.52 16.72
N GLY A 85 8.30 -13.12 16.09
CA GLY A 85 7.30 -13.94 16.76
C GLY A 85 5.99 -13.99 15.97
N THR A 86 5.11 -14.90 16.38
CA THR A 86 3.72 -14.93 15.92
C THR A 86 2.81 -14.48 17.05
N TYR A 87 2.07 -13.40 16.81
CA TYR A 87 1.15 -12.75 17.74
C TYR A 87 -0.26 -13.10 17.30
N TYR A 88 -0.84 -14.10 17.96
CA TYR A 88 -2.22 -14.51 17.71
C TYR A 88 -3.17 -13.59 18.44
N LEU A 89 -4.13 -13.01 17.72
CA LEU A 89 -5.33 -12.45 18.36
C LEU A 89 -6.19 -13.62 18.84
N THR A 90 -6.72 -13.53 20.05
CA THR A 90 -7.46 -14.65 20.67
C THR A 90 -8.76 -14.23 21.34
N ILE A 91 -9.04 -12.93 21.46
CA ILE A 91 -10.28 -12.43 22.04
C ILE A 91 -11.36 -12.39 20.94
N PRO A 92 -12.48 -13.15 21.06
CA PRO A 92 -13.56 -13.13 20.09
C PRO A 92 -14.21 -11.75 19.95
N SER A 93 -14.47 -11.33 18.72
CA SER A 93 -15.08 -10.04 18.40
C SER A 93 -16.50 -9.92 18.95
N THR A 94 -16.81 -8.76 19.52
CA THR A 94 -18.17 -8.32 19.85
C THR A 94 -18.61 -7.09 19.03
N ALA A 95 -17.89 -6.77 17.95
CA ALA A 95 -18.09 -5.62 17.06
C ALA A 95 -17.92 -4.27 17.77
N GLU A 96 -16.94 -4.19 18.67
CA GLU A 96 -16.57 -2.97 19.39
C GLU A 96 -15.62 -2.09 18.55
N ASN A 97 -15.13 -0.96 19.09
CA ASN A 97 -14.35 0.04 18.32
C ASN A 97 -13.24 0.70 19.19
N TYR A 98 -12.67 -0.05 20.12
CA TYR A 98 -11.73 0.36 21.17
C TYR A 98 -10.58 -0.66 21.36
N ALA A 99 -10.43 -1.64 20.47
CA ALA A 99 -9.43 -2.71 20.53
C ALA A 99 -9.48 -3.58 21.81
N LEU A 100 -10.61 -3.64 22.50
CA LEU A 100 -10.89 -4.52 23.65
C LEU A 100 -11.06 -5.99 23.25
N ASP A 101 -11.61 -6.25 22.06
CA ASP A 101 -11.76 -7.60 21.51
C ASP A 101 -11.60 -7.60 19.99
N GLY A 102 -11.72 -8.75 19.32
CA GLY A 102 -11.73 -8.81 17.86
C GLY A 102 -10.47 -8.23 17.20
N ASP A 103 -10.67 -7.29 16.27
CA ASP A 103 -9.62 -6.55 15.59
C ASP A 103 -8.85 -5.59 16.52
N LEU A 104 -7.76 -5.04 15.99
CA LEU A 104 -7.02 -3.96 16.63
C LEU A 104 -7.50 -2.64 16.01
N ASP A 105 -8.40 -1.96 16.70
CA ASP A 105 -8.84 -0.61 16.34
C ASP A 105 -7.72 0.40 16.57
N VAL A 106 -7.39 1.17 15.54
CA VAL A 106 -6.38 2.23 15.61
C VAL A 106 -7.08 3.58 15.51
N THR A 107 -7.07 4.32 16.62
CA THR A 107 -7.82 5.57 16.82
C THR A 107 -6.94 6.79 17.11
N ASP A 108 -5.63 6.60 17.32
CA ASP A 108 -4.61 7.64 17.17
C ASP A 108 -3.51 7.22 16.17
N SER A 109 -2.73 8.17 15.68
CA SER A 109 -1.68 7.93 14.70
C SER A 109 -0.52 7.13 15.30
N VAL A 110 -0.05 6.10 14.61
CA VAL A 110 0.96 5.17 15.16
C VAL A 110 1.87 4.62 14.07
N THR A 111 3.13 4.40 14.44
CA THR A 111 4.12 3.65 13.66
C THR A 111 4.27 2.25 14.24
N ILE A 112 4.06 1.21 13.45
CA ILE A 112 4.14 -0.20 13.87
C ILE A 112 5.27 -0.89 13.09
N VAL A 113 6.33 -1.31 13.78
CA VAL A 113 7.53 -1.86 13.15
C VAL A 113 7.78 -3.27 13.63
N GLY A 114 7.77 -4.23 12.71
CA GLY A 114 8.21 -5.59 12.95
C GLY A 114 9.72 -5.78 12.77
N ALA A 115 10.23 -6.94 13.17
CA ALA A 115 11.62 -7.34 12.99
C ALA A 115 11.96 -7.80 11.56
N GLY A 116 10.95 -8.02 10.72
CA GLY A 116 11.09 -8.54 9.36
C GLY A 116 9.79 -9.15 8.87
N ALA A 117 9.49 -8.99 7.57
CA ALA A 117 8.21 -9.44 7.01
C ALA A 117 7.94 -10.94 7.21
N ALA A 118 8.98 -11.78 7.29
CA ALA A 118 8.86 -13.21 7.59
C ALA A 118 8.99 -13.56 9.09
N GLU A 119 9.45 -12.61 9.90
CA GLU A 119 9.85 -12.81 11.30
C GLU A 119 8.75 -12.36 12.27
N THR A 120 8.09 -11.24 11.99
CA THR A 120 6.98 -10.71 12.79
C THR A 120 5.66 -11.00 12.09
N ILE A 121 4.83 -11.82 12.72
CA ILE A 121 3.54 -12.26 12.17
C ILE A 121 2.43 -11.86 13.12
N ILE A 122 1.51 -11.03 12.65
CA ILE A 122 0.25 -10.68 13.31
C ILE A 122 -0.83 -11.55 12.68
N ASP A 123 -1.40 -12.46 13.48
CA ASP A 123 -2.31 -13.50 13.03
C ASP A 123 -3.70 -13.26 13.63
N GLY A 124 -4.67 -12.94 12.77
CA GLY A 124 -6.07 -12.74 13.17
C GLY A 124 -6.76 -14.00 13.68
N ASN A 125 -6.13 -15.17 13.55
CA ASN A 125 -6.58 -16.43 14.15
C ASN A 125 -7.99 -16.91 13.70
N ARG A 126 -8.47 -16.44 12.54
CA ARG A 126 -9.69 -16.87 11.87
C ARG A 126 -10.89 -16.98 12.81
N ASP A 127 -11.49 -18.18 12.87
CA ASP A 127 -12.70 -18.49 13.61
C ASP A 127 -12.58 -18.26 15.12
N VAL A 128 -11.36 -18.14 15.67
CA VAL A 128 -11.15 -17.83 17.10
C VAL A 128 -11.58 -16.41 17.42
N THR A 129 -11.17 -15.43 16.60
CA THR A 129 -11.59 -14.03 16.78
C THR A 129 -12.91 -13.77 16.08
N ASN A 130 -13.19 -14.48 14.97
CA ASN A 130 -14.28 -14.16 14.05
C ASN A 130 -14.25 -12.69 13.57
N GLY A 131 -13.06 -12.11 13.51
CA GLY A 131 -12.85 -10.68 13.28
C GLY A 131 -11.70 -10.41 12.33
N ARG A 132 -11.63 -9.14 11.92
CA ARG A 132 -10.53 -8.64 11.10
C ARG A 132 -9.25 -8.59 11.93
N VAL A 133 -8.12 -8.19 11.33
CA VAL A 133 -6.89 -7.95 12.11
C VAL A 133 -6.80 -6.49 12.57
N PHE A 134 -7.06 -5.55 11.67
CA PHE A 134 -6.98 -4.11 11.97
C PHE A 134 -8.17 -3.34 11.39
N ASP A 135 -8.65 -2.36 12.14
CA ASP A 135 -9.53 -1.29 11.67
C ASP A 135 -8.86 0.07 11.93
N ILE A 136 -8.56 0.80 10.87
CA ILE A 136 -7.89 2.11 10.92
C ILE A 136 -8.95 3.19 10.71
N PHE A 137 -9.15 4.00 11.74
CA PHE A 137 -10.23 4.99 11.78
C PHE A 137 -9.91 6.21 10.91
N SER A 138 -10.96 6.95 10.53
CA SER A 138 -10.78 8.19 9.80
C SER A 138 -10.04 9.23 10.65
N GLY A 139 -9.10 9.97 10.06
CA GLY A 139 -8.38 11.06 10.72
C GLY A 139 -7.05 10.67 11.36
N VAL A 140 -6.67 9.38 11.33
CA VAL A 140 -5.37 8.90 11.81
C VAL A 140 -4.42 8.53 10.67
N TYR A 141 -3.12 8.56 10.97
CA TYR A 141 -2.06 8.06 10.10
C TYR A 141 -1.38 6.84 10.72
N VAL A 142 -1.31 5.74 9.97
CA VAL A 142 -0.66 4.50 10.38
C VAL A 142 0.45 4.15 9.40
N HIS A 143 1.68 4.04 9.90
CA HIS A 143 2.80 3.45 9.16
C HIS A 143 3.06 2.05 9.71
N MET A 144 2.98 1.01 8.89
CA MET A 144 3.40 -0.33 9.27
C MET A 144 4.53 -0.81 8.37
N SER A 145 5.56 -1.41 8.97
CA SER A 145 6.65 -1.98 8.19
C SER A 145 7.20 -3.29 8.76
N HIS A 146 7.81 -4.08 7.89
CA HIS A 146 8.58 -5.28 8.26
C HIS A 146 7.77 -6.31 9.05
N LEU A 147 6.52 -6.55 8.66
CA LEU A 147 5.62 -7.48 9.33
C LEU A 147 4.70 -8.21 8.34
N THR A 148 4.09 -9.29 8.80
CA THR A 148 2.98 -9.98 8.12
C THR A 148 1.67 -9.73 8.87
N VAL A 149 0.60 -9.43 8.14
CA VAL A 149 -0.78 -9.50 8.61
C VAL A 149 -1.48 -10.64 7.89
N ARG A 150 -2.04 -11.61 8.63
CA ARG A 150 -2.68 -12.77 8.02
C ARG A 150 -3.86 -13.32 8.80
N ASN A 151 -4.62 -14.18 8.13
CA ASN A 151 -5.66 -15.03 8.72
C ASN A 151 -6.75 -14.28 9.48
N GLY A 152 -6.95 -12.98 9.23
CA GLY A 152 -8.17 -12.32 9.68
C GLY A 152 -9.34 -12.66 8.76
N ILE A 153 -10.55 -12.57 9.31
CA ILE A 153 -11.79 -12.88 8.60
C ILE A 153 -12.78 -11.72 8.74
N HIS A 154 -13.77 -11.64 7.87
CA HIS A 154 -14.78 -10.60 7.98
C HIS A 154 -15.75 -10.95 9.11
N GLU A 155 -15.94 -10.01 10.03
CA GLU A 155 -16.99 -10.09 11.03
C GLU A 155 -18.34 -9.84 10.34
N ALA A 156 -19.16 -10.89 10.20
CA ALA A 156 -20.50 -10.79 9.63
C ALA A 156 -21.48 -10.07 10.60
N THR A 157 -21.25 -8.80 10.88
CA THR A 157 -22.14 -7.97 11.69
C THR A 157 -23.18 -7.34 10.79
N ALA A 158 -24.46 -7.59 11.07
CA ALA A 158 -25.56 -7.05 10.28
C ALA A 158 -25.50 -5.52 10.20
N GLY A 159 -25.27 -4.98 8.99
CA GLY A 159 -25.32 -3.54 8.71
C GLY A 159 -23.97 -2.85 8.49
N ILE A 160 -22.83 -3.53 8.66
CA ILE A 160 -21.52 -2.97 8.26
C ILE A 160 -21.23 -3.41 6.82
N SER A 161 -21.13 -2.41 5.92
CA SER A 161 -20.67 -2.61 4.54
C SER A 161 -19.17 -2.29 4.51
N GLY A 162 -18.31 -3.30 4.47
CA GLY A 162 -16.85 -3.12 4.47
C GLY A 162 -16.12 -4.45 4.60
N THR A 163 -15.89 -5.13 3.48
CA THR A 163 -15.37 -6.50 3.42
C THR A 163 -13.84 -6.50 3.29
N SER A 164 -13.15 -6.84 4.38
CA SER A 164 -11.74 -7.23 4.38
C SER A 164 -11.41 -7.94 5.68
N GLY A 165 -10.97 -9.19 5.65
CA GLY A 165 -10.49 -9.87 6.86
C GLY A 165 -9.15 -9.35 7.36
N GLY A 166 -8.32 -8.75 6.51
CA GLY A 166 -7.02 -8.22 6.92
C GLY A 166 -7.12 -6.86 7.60
N ILE A 167 -7.14 -5.81 6.79
CA ILE A 167 -7.10 -4.41 7.23
C ILE A 167 -8.26 -3.65 6.60
N LEU A 168 -9.04 -2.96 7.42
CA LEU A 168 -9.96 -1.92 6.96
C LEU A 168 -9.33 -0.55 7.17
N ASN A 169 -9.11 0.20 6.08
CA ASN A 169 -8.54 1.55 6.16
C ASN A 169 -9.57 2.63 5.80
N ARG A 170 -9.99 3.41 6.81
CA ARG A 170 -10.77 4.65 6.65
C ARG A 170 -9.91 5.91 6.87
N GLY A 171 -8.70 5.75 7.37
CA GLY A 171 -7.73 6.81 7.62
C GLY A 171 -6.65 6.89 6.54
N SER A 172 -5.41 7.07 6.97
CA SER A 172 -4.22 7.00 6.12
C SER A 172 -3.34 5.82 6.53
N LEU A 173 -3.00 4.96 5.58
CA LEU A 173 -2.18 3.77 5.77
C LEU A 173 -0.96 3.80 4.86
N THR A 174 0.23 3.58 5.41
CA THR A 174 1.44 3.26 4.66
C THR A 174 1.92 1.87 5.07
N LEU A 175 2.03 0.95 4.12
CA LEU A 175 2.57 -0.40 4.30
C LEU A 175 3.88 -0.56 3.52
N GLU A 176 4.97 -0.85 4.22
CA GLU A 176 6.30 -1.00 3.61
C GLU A 176 6.98 -2.31 3.99
N TYR A 177 7.55 -3.02 3.01
CA TYR A 177 8.26 -4.28 3.26
C TYR A 177 7.42 -5.26 4.09
N ALA A 178 6.14 -5.37 3.74
CA ALA A 178 5.14 -6.08 4.50
C ALA A 178 4.44 -7.17 3.67
N ARG A 179 3.72 -8.06 4.35
CA ARG A 179 2.96 -9.14 3.70
C ARG A 179 1.52 -9.15 4.20
N LEU A 180 0.57 -9.14 3.29
CA LEU A 180 -0.84 -9.43 3.55
C LEU A 180 -1.12 -10.81 2.98
N LEU A 181 -1.44 -11.77 3.85
CA LEU A 181 -1.55 -13.17 3.43
C LEU A 181 -2.82 -13.83 3.95
N SER A 182 -3.49 -14.63 3.11
CA SER A 182 -4.49 -15.60 3.57
C SER A 182 -5.61 -15.04 4.45
N ASN A 183 -5.90 -13.76 4.32
CA ASN A 183 -7.10 -13.13 4.89
C ASN A 183 -8.34 -13.52 4.07
N GLN A 184 -9.45 -13.75 4.76
CA GLN A 184 -10.73 -14.03 4.10
C GLN A 184 -11.40 -12.73 3.68
N GLU A 185 -12.08 -12.72 2.52
CA GLU A 185 -12.75 -11.53 1.96
C GLU A 185 -11.80 -10.35 1.77
N GLY A 186 -10.53 -10.62 1.47
CA GLY A 186 -9.54 -9.61 1.11
C GLY A 186 -8.58 -9.25 2.25
N GLY A 187 -7.35 -8.89 1.88
CA GLY A 187 -6.32 -8.43 2.81
C GLY A 187 -6.42 -6.94 3.15
N LEU A 188 -7.02 -6.12 2.27
CA LEU A 188 -7.16 -4.69 2.49
C LEU A 188 -8.41 -4.15 1.77
N LEU A 189 -9.27 -3.46 2.53
CA LEU A 189 -10.24 -2.53 1.98
C LEU A 189 -9.80 -1.11 2.32
N ASN A 190 -9.62 -0.29 1.31
CA ASN A 190 -9.31 1.12 1.44
C ASN A 190 -10.52 1.99 1.08
N SER A 191 -10.97 2.81 2.02
CA SER A 191 -11.89 3.92 1.79
C SER A 191 -11.28 5.29 2.16
N GLY A 192 -10.04 5.30 2.65
CA GLY A 192 -9.23 6.50 2.89
C GLY A 192 -8.08 6.61 1.90
N VAL A 193 -6.86 6.84 2.40
CA VAL A 193 -5.63 6.90 1.61
C VAL A 193 -4.72 5.75 2.00
N ALA A 194 -4.26 4.94 1.04
CA ALA A 194 -3.31 3.87 1.29
C ALA A 194 -2.13 3.90 0.30
N GLU A 195 -0.92 3.69 0.83
CA GLU A 195 0.30 3.47 0.05
C GLU A 195 0.92 2.12 0.42
N LEU A 196 1.10 1.27 -0.59
CA LEU A 196 1.72 -0.05 -0.48
C LEU A 196 3.01 -0.03 -1.27
N ASN A 197 4.14 -0.17 -0.60
CA ASN A 197 5.46 -0.22 -1.21
C ASN A 197 6.19 -1.50 -0.78
N ALA A 198 6.72 -2.27 -1.73
CA ALA A 198 7.42 -3.52 -1.40
C ALA A 198 6.51 -4.51 -0.63
N VAL A 199 5.24 -4.62 -1.02
CA VAL A 199 4.23 -5.46 -0.36
C VAL A 199 3.96 -6.74 -1.16
N THR A 200 3.88 -7.88 -0.47
CA THR A 200 3.28 -9.11 -1.03
C THR A 200 1.83 -9.25 -0.55
N TYR A 201 0.88 -9.18 -1.48
CA TYR A 201 -0.55 -9.39 -1.22
C TYR A 201 -0.99 -10.72 -1.86
N ALA A 202 -1.20 -11.76 -1.06
CA ALA A 202 -1.30 -13.11 -1.62
C ALA A 202 -2.17 -14.12 -0.87
N ASN A 203 -2.71 -15.06 -1.66
CA ASN A 203 -3.48 -16.22 -1.21
C ASN A 203 -4.74 -15.86 -0.40
N HIS A 204 -5.34 -14.70 -0.67
CA HIS A 204 -6.62 -14.31 -0.11
C HIS A 204 -7.75 -15.14 -0.75
N THR A 205 -8.81 -15.43 0.02
CA THR A 205 -9.94 -16.29 -0.39
C THR A 205 -11.27 -15.79 0.17
N GLY A 206 -12.41 -16.13 -0.44
CA GLY A 206 -13.74 -15.64 -0.03
C GLY A 206 -14.41 -14.77 -1.10
N GLY A 207 -15.44 -14.01 -0.74
CA GLY A 207 -16.18 -13.17 -1.68
C GLY A 207 -15.31 -12.06 -2.28
N PHE A 208 -15.04 -11.04 -1.48
CA PHE A 208 -14.36 -9.82 -1.89
C PHE A 208 -12.84 -9.88 -1.68
N VAL A 209 -12.18 -10.81 -2.36
CA VAL A 209 -10.75 -11.12 -2.14
C VAL A 209 -9.78 -10.08 -2.70
N ALA A 210 -10.32 -9.15 -3.46
CA ALA A 210 -9.62 -8.05 -4.05
C ALA A 210 -8.99 -7.12 -3.02
N LEU A 211 -7.83 -6.59 -3.36
CA LEU A 211 -7.38 -5.31 -2.82
C LEU A 211 -8.39 -4.25 -3.27
N THR A 212 -9.24 -3.80 -2.37
CA THR A 212 -10.43 -3.00 -2.70
C THR A 212 -10.19 -1.53 -2.43
N ASN A 213 -10.53 -0.66 -3.38
CA ASN A 213 -10.53 0.79 -3.19
C ASN A 213 -11.89 1.39 -3.53
N THR A 214 -12.53 2.06 -2.56
CA THR A 214 -13.91 2.56 -2.68
C THR A 214 -14.13 3.90 -1.98
N GLY A 215 -15.34 4.45 -2.11
CA GLY A 215 -15.79 5.63 -1.36
C GLY A 215 -15.03 6.92 -1.66
N GLY A 216 -14.37 7.02 -2.82
CA GLY A 216 -13.47 8.12 -3.16
C GLY A 216 -12.04 7.92 -2.65
N GLY A 217 -11.70 6.73 -2.13
CA GLY A 217 -10.38 6.40 -1.62
C GLY A 217 -9.28 6.51 -2.68
N THR A 218 -8.05 6.70 -2.21
CA THR A 218 -6.84 6.73 -3.05
C THR A 218 -5.90 5.60 -2.62
N LEU A 219 -5.47 4.79 -3.59
CA LEU A 219 -4.56 3.67 -3.37
C LEU A 219 -3.37 3.74 -4.31
N THR A 220 -2.16 3.80 -3.74
CA THR A 220 -0.90 3.72 -4.49
C THR A 220 -0.20 2.40 -4.20
N ILE A 221 0.21 1.69 -5.24
CA ILE A 221 0.87 0.39 -5.16
C ILE A 221 2.19 0.47 -5.93
N ARG A 222 3.30 0.25 -5.24
CA ARG A 222 4.66 0.36 -5.78
C ARG A 222 5.46 -0.88 -5.45
N ASN A 223 6.28 -1.33 -6.39
CA ASN A 223 7.27 -2.39 -6.17
C ASN A 223 6.68 -3.64 -5.49
N SER A 224 5.44 -4.01 -5.84
CA SER A 224 4.66 -4.98 -5.08
C SER A 224 4.23 -6.16 -5.94
N THR A 225 3.92 -7.28 -5.29
CA THR A 225 3.37 -8.48 -5.94
C THR A 225 1.98 -8.79 -5.39
N ILE A 226 1.00 -8.86 -6.29
CA ILE A 226 -0.39 -9.24 -6.00
C ILE A 226 -0.63 -10.59 -6.69
N ASN A 227 -0.73 -11.68 -5.92
CA ASN A 227 -0.78 -13.00 -6.53
C ASN A 227 -1.61 -14.06 -5.82
N ASN A 228 -2.09 -15.03 -6.59
CA ASN A 228 -2.82 -16.21 -6.11
C ASN A 228 -4.06 -15.86 -5.27
N ASN A 229 -4.65 -14.70 -5.48
CA ASN A 229 -5.88 -14.30 -4.81
C ASN A 229 -7.07 -14.88 -5.57
N ASN A 230 -8.05 -15.43 -4.87
CA ASN A 230 -9.18 -16.14 -5.46
C ASN A 230 -10.53 -15.62 -4.93
N SER A 231 -11.14 -14.69 -5.66
CA SER A 231 -12.50 -14.20 -5.40
C SER A 231 -13.54 -15.24 -5.81
N SER A 232 -14.53 -15.45 -4.94
CA SER A 232 -15.61 -16.43 -5.09
C SER A 232 -16.99 -15.79 -4.89
N GLY A 233 -18.08 -16.54 -5.08
CA GLY A 233 -19.42 -16.06 -4.73
C GLY A 233 -19.92 -14.86 -5.55
N PHE A 234 -19.78 -14.92 -6.88
CA PHE A 234 -20.15 -13.86 -7.80
C PHE A 234 -19.34 -12.56 -7.65
N SER A 235 -18.06 -12.67 -7.31
CA SER A 235 -17.18 -11.52 -7.09
C SER A 235 -16.26 -11.24 -8.27
N ASN A 236 -15.90 -9.97 -8.41
CA ASN A 236 -14.98 -9.43 -9.42
C ASN A 236 -13.57 -9.23 -8.85
N GLY A 237 -12.61 -8.87 -9.70
CA GLY A 237 -11.35 -8.30 -9.26
C GLY A 237 -10.51 -9.28 -8.44
N GLY A 238 -10.03 -10.37 -9.04
CA GLY A 238 -9.34 -11.41 -8.29
C GLY A 238 -8.12 -10.88 -7.53
N GLY A 239 -7.37 -9.96 -8.13
CA GLY A 239 -6.26 -9.25 -7.48
C GLY A 239 -6.67 -7.88 -6.92
N VAL A 240 -7.24 -7.03 -7.76
CA VAL A 240 -7.60 -5.63 -7.44
C VAL A 240 -9.03 -5.34 -7.90
N ASP A 241 -9.80 -4.66 -7.06
CA ASP A 241 -11.12 -4.12 -7.36
C ASP A 241 -11.11 -2.61 -7.15
N ALA A 242 -11.16 -1.90 -8.27
CA ALA A 242 -11.25 -0.45 -8.32
C ALA A 242 -12.72 -0.05 -8.52
N SER A 243 -13.38 0.27 -7.42
CA SER A 243 -14.80 0.60 -7.39
C SER A 243 -15.02 1.94 -6.70
N ASN A 244 -15.07 3.04 -7.46
CA ASN A 244 -15.30 4.41 -6.95
C ASN A 244 -14.09 5.02 -6.21
N GLY A 245 -12.97 5.20 -6.91
CA GLY A 245 -11.78 5.86 -6.35
C GLY A 245 -10.60 5.88 -7.32
N THR A 246 -9.45 6.38 -6.86
CA THR A 246 -8.23 6.43 -7.68
C THR A 246 -7.24 5.35 -7.26
N ILE A 247 -6.74 4.57 -8.22
CA ILE A 247 -5.65 3.63 -8.01
C ILE A 247 -4.48 3.97 -8.93
N THR A 248 -3.26 4.04 -8.38
CA THR A 248 -2.01 4.12 -9.15
C THR A 248 -1.17 2.89 -8.85
N ILE A 249 -0.80 2.13 -9.87
CA ILE A 249 0.01 0.92 -9.76
C ILE A 249 1.29 1.12 -10.57
N MET A 250 2.43 0.89 -9.92
CA MET A 250 3.75 1.15 -10.46
C MET A 250 4.71 0.03 -10.13
N ASN A 251 5.54 -0.38 -11.08
CA ASN A 251 6.61 -1.38 -10.86
C ASN A 251 6.09 -2.65 -10.18
N SER A 252 4.87 -3.05 -10.47
CA SER A 252 4.20 -4.10 -9.70
C SER A 252 3.76 -5.24 -10.60
N THR A 253 3.70 -6.43 -10.02
CA THR A 253 3.31 -7.65 -10.71
C THR A 253 1.99 -8.16 -10.16
N ILE A 254 0.99 -8.31 -11.04
CA ILE A 254 -0.34 -8.83 -10.74
C ILE A 254 -0.50 -10.14 -11.49
N VAL A 255 -0.43 -11.27 -10.78
CA VAL A 255 -0.26 -12.58 -11.43
C VAL A 255 -1.02 -13.71 -10.75
N ASN A 256 -1.56 -14.65 -11.52
CA ASN A 256 -2.24 -15.85 -11.01
C ASN A 256 -3.45 -15.55 -10.10
N ASN A 257 -4.07 -14.38 -10.24
CA ASN A 257 -5.29 -14.06 -9.49
C ASN A 257 -6.52 -14.58 -10.24
N GLN A 258 -7.58 -14.89 -9.51
CA GLN A 258 -8.78 -15.54 -10.02
C GLN A 258 -10.04 -14.83 -9.52
N ALA A 259 -11.01 -14.62 -10.41
CA ALA A 259 -12.33 -14.11 -10.09
C ALA A 259 -13.42 -14.97 -10.73
N THR A 260 -14.56 -15.11 -10.04
CA THR A 260 -15.72 -15.81 -10.58
C THR A 260 -16.46 -15.01 -11.67
N LEU A 261 -16.39 -13.67 -11.67
CA LEU A 261 -16.97 -12.87 -12.76
C LEU A 261 -15.90 -12.24 -13.64
N HIS A 262 -15.53 -10.99 -13.38
CA HIS A 262 -14.76 -10.16 -14.29
C HIS A 262 -13.41 -9.77 -13.68
N GLY A 263 -12.43 -9.49 -14.53
CA GLY A 263 -11.17 -8.89 -14.08
C GLY A 263 -10.41 -9.80 -13.13
N GLY A 264 -9.94 -10.95 -13.62
CA GLY A 264 -9.18 -11.90 -12.79
C GLY A 264 -7.99 -11.22 -12.12
N GLY A 265 -7.30 -10.33 -12.83
CA GLY A 265 -6.26 -9.47 -12.26
C GLY A 265 -6.83 -8.20 -11.65
N ILE A 266 -7.44 -7.35 -12.49
CA ILE A 266 -7.99 -6.04 -12.09
C ILE A 266 -9.40 -5.91 -12.64
N TYR A 267 -10.35 -5.59 -11.77
CA TYR A 267 -11.67 -5.13 -12.14
C TYR A 267 -11.80 -3.63 -11.88
N ILE A 268 -12.36 -2.90 -12.84
CA ILE A 268 -12.58 -1.47 -12.74
C ILE A 268 -14.05 -1.19 -13.06
N THR A 269 -14.74 -0.55 -12.12
CA THR A 269 -16.12 -0.10 -12.29
C THR A 269 -16.33 1.25 -11.61
N GLN A 270 -17.38 1.95 -12.04
CA GLN A 270 -17.90 3.10 -11.33
C GLN A 270 -19.38 2.87 -11.08
N SER A 271 -19.74 2.70 -9.81
CA SER A 271 -21.12 2.47 -9.39
C SER A 271 -21.80 3.73 -8.84
N VAL A 272 -21.03 4.79 -8.57
CA VAL A 272 -21.52 6.04 -7.98
C VAL A 272 -21.04 7.25 -8.78
N ALA A 273 -21.97 8.12 -9.18
CA ALA A 273 -21.70 9.29 -10.02
C ALA A 273 -20.65 10.25 -9.45
N ASN A 274 -20.70 10.49 -8.13
CA ASN A 274 -19.86 11.50 -7.46
C ASN A 274 -18.43 11.02 -7.16
N TYR A 275 -18.13 9.75 -7.42
CA TYR A 275 -16.84 9.16 -7.14
C TYR A 275 -16.29 8.56 -8.44
N PRO A 276 -15.68 9.39 -9.31
CA PRO A 276 -15.10 8.90 -10.55
C PRO A 276 -14.01 7.88 -10.23
N THR A 277 -13.97 6.81 -11.03
CA THR A 277 -12.93 5.79 -10.88
C THR A 277 -11.85 6.01 -11.93
N ALA A 278 -10.61 6.14 -11.46
CA ALA A 278 -9.44 6.31 -12.31
C ALA A 278 -8.36 5.31 -11.91
N VAL A 279 -7.85 4.54 -12.88
CA VAL A 279 -6.76 3.59 -12.67
C VAL A 279 -5.60 3.94 -13.58
N TYR A 280 -4.40 4.06 -13.00
CA TYR A 280 -3.17 4.33 -13.70
C TYR A 280 -2.20 3.18 -13.53
N LEU A 281 -1.75 2.61 -14.65
CA LEU A 281 -0.80 1.51 -14.70
C LEU A 281 0.49 1.99 -15.38
N TYR A 282 1.56 2.08 -14.60
CA TYR A 282 2.89 2.45 -15.10
C TYR A 282 3.86 1.32 -14.84
N ASN A 283 4.40 0.74 -15.90
CA ASN A 283 5.43 -0.29 -15.74
C ASN A 283 4.92 -1.47 -14.90
N VAL A 284 3.73 -1.96 -15.24
CA VAL A 284 3.04 -3.04 -14.53
C VAL A 284 3.06 -4.30 -15.38
N THR A 285 3.15 -5.46 -14.74
CA THR A 285 2.99 -6.76 -15.39
C THR A 285 1.71 -7.43 -14.89
N VAL A 286 0.71 -7.58 -15.75
CA VAL A 286 -0.56 -8.27 -15.47
C VAL A 286 -0.62 -9.56 -16.29
N MET A 287 -0.40 -10.72 -15.65
CA MET A 287 -0.29 -11.99 -16.38
C MET A 287 -0.93 -13.18 -15.67
N ASP A 288 -1.30 -14.20 -16.45
CA ASP A 288 -1.81 -15.48 -15.94
C ASP A 288 -3.00 -15.37 -14.98
N ASN A 289 -3.74 -14.26 -15.03
CA ASN A 289 -4.94 -14.08 -14.25
C ASN A 289 -6.16 -14.71 -14.96
N ILE A 290 -7.16 -15.11 -14.18
CA ILE A 290 -8.32 -15.86 -14.65
C ILE A 290 -9.61 -15.18 -14.20
N ALA A 291 -10.49 -14.86 -15.14
CA ALA A 291 -11.87 -14.51 -14.84
C ALA A 291 -12.81 -15.68 -15.22
N ASP A 292 -14.08 -15.62 -14.82
CA ASP A 292 -15.04 -16.73 -14.99
C ASP A 292 -14.60 -18.05 -14.33
N SER A 293 -13.99 -17.99 -13.14
CA SER A 293 -13.42 -19.18 -12.50
C SER A 293 -14.46 -20.25 -12.12
N ASP A 294 -15.74 -19.87 -12.03
CA ASP A 294 -16.90 -20.74 -11.78
C ASP A 294 -17.52 -21.34 -13.07
N GLN A 295 -17.03 -20.97 -14.26
CA GLN A 295 -17.39 -21.57 -15.56
C GLN A 295 -18.87 -21.41 -15.91
N ASN A 296 -19.43 -20.22 -15.67
CA ASN A 296 -20.83 -19.92 -16.00
C ASN A 296 -20.99 -19.09 -17.29
N ASP A 297 -19.88 -18.78 -17.97
CA ASP A 297 -19.79 -18.07 -19.25
C ASP A 297 -20.28 -16.60 -19.19
N THR A 298 -20.24 -15.96 -18.02
CA THR A 298 -20.60 -14.54 -17.83
C THR A 298 -19.40 -13.62 -17.61
N GLY A 299 -18.21 -14.18 -17.37
CA GLY A 299 -17.00 -13.42 -17.07
C GLY A 299 -16.33 -12.76 -18.29
N VAL A 300 -15.62 -11.66 -18.06
CA VAL A 300 -14.83 -10.98 -19.11
C VAL A 300 -13.53 -10.43 -18.54
N GLY A 301 -12.52 -10.24 -19.42
CA GLY A 301 -11.24 -9.63 -19.08
C GLY A 301 -10.48 -10.43 -18.02
N GLY A 302 -9.90 -11.56 -18.40
CA GLY A 302 -9.09 -12.38 -17.50
C GLY A 302 -8.01 -11.58 -16.78
N GLY A 303 -7.37 -10.64 -17.49
CA GLY A 303 -6.38 -9.72 -16.93
C GLY A 303 -7.04 -8.48 -16.35
N ILE A 304 -7.53 -7.60 -17.24
CA ILE A 304 -8.15 -6.32 -16.88
C ILE A 304 -9.57 -6.27 -17.43
N ALA A 305 -10.56 -5.94 -16.60
CA ALA A 305 -11.93 -5.70 -17.07
C ALA A 305 -12.40 -4.30 -16.65
N VAL A 306 -12.79 -3.50 -17.65
CA VAL A 306 -13.36 -2.17 -17.47
C VAL A 306 -14.86 -2.24 -17.78
N SER A 307 -15.68 -2.04 -16.75
CA SER A 307 -17.14 -2.14 -16.88
C SER A 307 -17.81 -0.78 -16.69
N THR A 308 -18.80 -0.51 -17.53
CA THR A 308 -19.69 0.64 -17.39
C THR A 308 -20.91 0.20 -16.58
N PHE A 309 -21.23 0.94 -15.52
CA PHE A 309 -22.41 0.69 -14.70
C PHE A 309 -23.24 1.98 -14.57
N TYR A 310 -24.56 1.88 -14.76
CA TYR A 310 -25.47 3.04 -14.78
C TYR A 310 -25.04 4.22 -15.68
N GLY A 311 -24.32 3.94 -16.77
CA GLY A 311 -23.82 4.97 -17.70
C GLY A 311 -22.58 5.71 -17.21
N HIS A 312 -21.98 5.30 -16.10
CA HIS A 312 -20.70 5.80 -15.62
C HIS A 312 -19.54 5.02 -16.25
N ILE A 313 -18.62 5.74 -16.87
CA ILE A 313 -17.47 5.17 -17.56
C ILE A 313 -16.22 5.45 -16.72
N PRO A 314 -15.64 4.44 -16.06
CA PRO A 314 -14.37 4.60 -15.38
C PRO A 314 -13.25 4.83 -16.40
N THR A 315 -12.16 5.47 -15.96
CA THR A 315 -11.01 5.76 -16.83
C THR A 315 -9.81 4.89 -16.45
N VAL A 316 -9.18 4.26 -17.44
CA VAL A 316 -7.96 3.47 -17.24
C VAL A 316 -6.87 3.99 -18.18
N TYR A 317 -5.73 4.37 -17.61
CA TYR A 317 -4.53 4.76 -18.33
C TYR A 317 -3.43 3.73 -18.15
N MET A 318 -2.74 3.39 -19.24
CA MET A 318 -1.68 2.39 -19.22
C MET A 318 -0.46 2.83 -20.03
N HIS A 319 0.73 2.74 -19.44
CA HIS A 319 2.01 3.09 -20.07
C HIS A 319 3.12 2.11 -19.68
N ASN A 320 4.00 1.77 -20.63
CA ASN A 320 5.13 0.86 -20.43
C ASN A 320 4.76 -0.47 -19.75
N SER A 321 3.54 -0.96 -19.92
CA SER A 321 3.00 -2.09 -19.15
C SER A 321 2.71 -3.32 -20.02
N ILE A 322 2.70 -4.49 -19.38
CA ILE A 322 2.46 -5.79 -20.02
C ILE A 322 1.13 -6.36 -19.53
N VAL A 323 0.26 -6.76 -20.44
CA VAL A 323 -0.96 -7.54 -20.19
C VAL A 323 -0.97 -8.75 -21.12
N ALA A 324 -0.71 -9.94 -20.58
CA ALA A 324 -0.53 -11.15 -21.40
C ALA A 324 -0.86 -12.44 -20.67
N ASN A 325 -1.27 -13.47 -21.43
CA ASN A 325 -1.56 -14.82 -20.93
C ASN A 325 -2.69 -14.89 -19.90
N ASN A 326 -3.54 -13.88 -19.83
CA ASN A 326 -4.73 -13.93 -19.00
C ASN A 326 -5.87 -14.60 -19.76
N ARG A 327 -6.82 -15.21 -19.03
CA ARG A 327 -7.84 -16.06 -19.64
C ARG A 327 -9.20 -16.00 -18.95
N LEU A 328 -10.22 -16.37 -19.70
CA LEU A 328 -11.51 -16.79 -19.17
C LEU A 328 -11.49 -18.31 -19.01
N ARG A 329 -12.05 -18.80 -17.91
CA ARG A 329 -12.22 -20.24 -17.69
C ARG A 329 -13.64 -20.64 -18.08
N PHE A 330 -13.93 -20.69 -19.39
CA PHE A 330 -15.21 -21.21 -19.87
C PHE A 330 -15.32 -22.73 -19.70
N PHE A 331 -16.56 -23.22 -19.60
CA PHE A 331 -16.87 -24.64 -19.40
C PHE A 331 -16.34 -25.53 -20.55
N THR A 332 -16.23 -24.98 -21.76
CA THR A 332 -15.87 -25.76 -22.96
C THR A 332 -14.39 -25.69 -23.35
N ASN A 333 -13.69 -24.58 -23.05
CA ASN A 333 -12.22 -24.43 -23.13
C ASN A 333 -11.77 -23.06 -22.59
N PRO A 334 -10.56 -22.93 -22.01
CA PRO A 334 -10.00 -21.63 -21.66
C PRO A 334 -9.86 -20.74 -22.90
N VAL A 335 -10.28 -19.47 -22.79
CA VAL A 335 -10.16 -18.47 -23.86
C VAL A 335 -9.20 -17.39 -23.43
N ASN A 336 -8.25 -17.02 -24.28
CA ASN A 336 -7.36 -15.89 -24.03
C ASN A 336 -8.18 -14.60 -23.91
N SER A 337 -8.01 -13.88 -22.80
CA SER A 337 -8.68 -12.63 -22.53
C SER A 337 -7.79 -11.78 -21.64
N ASP A 338 -6.91 -11.02 -22.29
CA ASP A 338 -5.99 -10.11 -21.60
C ASP A 338 -6.72 -8.89 -21.08
N CYS A 339 -7.68 -8.36 -21.84
CA CYS A 339 -8.51 -7.27 -21.39
C CYS A 339 -9.96 -7.31 -21.90
N ALA A 340 -10.82 -6.55 -21.23
CA ALA A 340 -12.16 -6.20 -21.66
C ALA A 340 -12.46 -4.71 -21.41
N GLY A 341 -13.16 -4.07 -22.34
CA GLY A 341 -13.51 -2.64 -22.27
C GLY A 341 -12.42 -1.68 -22.78
N THR A 342 -12.63 -0.38 -22.60
CA THR A 342 -11.72 0.65 -23.13
C THR A 342 -10.54 0.91 -22.18
N ILE A 343 -9.32 0.86 -22.72
CA ILE A 343 -8.09 1.25 -22.05
C ILE A 343 -7.42 2.37 -22.84
N ILE A 344 -7.01 3.44 -22.16
CA ILE A 344 -6.30 4.56 -22.78
C ILE A 344 -4.80 4.31 -22.66
N SER A 345 -4.16 4.07 -23.81
CA SER A 345 -2.73 3.89 -23.89
C SER A 345 -2.00 5.24 -23.85
N GLY A 346 -0.91 5.31 -23.08
CA GLY A 346 0.12 6.34 -23.17
C GLY A 346 1.29 5.93 -24.07
N GLY A 347 1.18 4.84 -24.84
CA GLY A 347 2.24 4.22 -25.63
C GLY A 347 3.05 3.16 -24.87
N TYR A 348 3.83 2.41 -25.65
CA TYR A 348 4.82 1.42 -25.22
C TYR A 348 4.29 0.31 -24.31
N ASN A 349 3.05 -0.14 -24.53
CA ASN A 349 2.49 -1.29 -23.81
C ASN A 349 2.57 -2.56 -24.64
N LEU A 350 2.68 -3.71 -24.01
CA LEU A 350 2.40 -5.00 -24.63
C LEU A 350 1.03 -5.51 -24.17
N VAL A 351 0.11 -5.70 -25.11
CA VAL A 351 -1.16 -6.39 -24.87
C VAL A 351 -1.27 -7.57 -25.83
N LYS A 352 -1.05 -8.79 -25.34
CA LYS A 352 -0.93 -9.97 -26.21
C LYS A 352 -2.22 -10.20 -27.00
N THR A 353 -3.39 -10.13 -26.36
CA THR A 353 -4.69 -10.34 -27.01
C THR A 353 -5.60 -9.12 -26.83
N LEU A 354 -5.99 -8.47 -27.93
CA LEU A 354 -6.93 -7.33 -27.89
C LEU A 354 -8.41 -7.73 -27.99
N SER A 355 -8.71 -9.02 -28.16
CA SER A 355 -10.10 -9.47 -28.24
C SER A 355 -10.86 -9.11 -26.97
N GLY A 356 -11.90 -8.28 -27.09
CA GLY A 356 -12.73 -7.80 -25.98
C GLY A 356 -12.34 -6.43 -25.44
N CYS A 357 -11.19 -5.87 -25.81
CA CYS A 357 -10.73 -4.56 -25.35
C CYS A 357 -10.39 -3.58 -26.47
N ASP A 358 -10.73 -2.33 -26.23
CA ASP A 358 -10.44 -1.20 -27.10
C ASP A 358 -9.24 -0.43 -26.55
N LEU A 359 -8.07 -0.63 -27.15
CA LEU A 359 -6.86 0.12 -26.80
C LEU A 359 -6.82 1.43 -27.60
N THR A 360 -7.08 2.54 -26.91
CA THR A 360 -7.20 3.90 -27.50
C THR A 360 -6.04 4.81 -27.05
N GLY A 361 -6.08 6.10 -27.38
CA GLY A 361 -5.05 7.07 -26.96
C GLY A 361 -3.80 7.03 -27.82
N VAL A 362 -2.63 7.18 -27.19
CA VAL A 362 -1.32 7.15 -27.87
C VAL A 362 -0.88 5.70 -27.98
N THR A 363 -0.80 5.16 -29.19
CA THR A 363 -0.46 3.75 -29.43
C THR A 363 0.98 3.52 -29.92
N THR A 364 1.79 4.57 -29.97
CA THR A 364 3.21 4.50 -30.34
C THR A 364 3.95 3.46 -29.49
N GLY A 365 4.70 2.58 -30.15
CA GLY A 365 5.51 1.56 -29.49
C GLY A 365 4.72 0.42 -28.85
N ASN A 366 3.38 0.39 -28.95
CA ASN A 366 2.61 -0.73 -28.44
C ASN A 366 2.90 -2.02 -29.23
N LEU A 367 2.97 -3.14 -28.52
CA LEU A 367 3.13 -4.49 -29.05
C LEU A 367 1.85 -5.29 -28.83
N THR A 368 1.37 -5.98 -29.86
CA THR A 368 0.16 -6.82 -29.79
C THR A 368 0.38 -8.13 -30.52
N ASN A 369 -0.39 -9.16 -30.16
CA ASN A 369 -0.30 -10.50 -30.74
C ASN A 369 1.11 -11.14 -30.65
N ILE A 370 1.85 -10.79 -29.60
CA ILE A 370 3.22 -11.24 -29.34
C ILE A 370 3.31 -11.71 -27.89
N ASP A 371 4.00 -12.83 -27.66
CA ASP A 371 4.30 -13.31 -26.32
C ASP A 371 5.41 -12.46 -25.67
N PRO A 372 5.24 -11.95 -24.44
CA PRO A 372 6.29 -11.19 -23.78
C PRO A 372 7.49 -12.06 -23.36
N LEU A 373 7.40 -13.40 -23.38
CA LEU A 373 8.49 -14.32 -23.02
C LEU A 373 9.11 -14.01 -21.65
N LEU A 374 8.26 -13.75 -20.65
CA LEU A 374 8.70 -13.57 -19.27
C LEU A 374 8.85 -14.93 -18.57
N SER A 375 9.75 -14.99 -17.59
CA SER A 375 9.95 -16.13 -16.70
C SER A 375 8.70 -16.44 -15.86
N ASN A 376 8.70 -17.57 -15.13
CA ASN A 376 7.76 -17.77 -14.02
C ASN A 376 7.93 -16.71 -12.92
N LEU A 377 6.94 -16.61 -12.03
CA LEU A 377 7.05 -15.79 -10.81
C LEU A 377 8.08 -16.43 -9.87
N LEU A 378 9.22 -15.77 -9.70
CA LEU A 378 10.37 -16.25 -8.93
C LEU A 378 10.88 -15.18 -7.98
N ASP A 379 11.67 -15.61 -7.01
CA ASP A 379 12.51 -14.69 -6.24
C ASP A 379 13.74 -14.36 -7.09
N ASN A 380 13.73 -13.18 -7.71
CA ASN A 380 14.81 -12.68 -8.56
C ASN A 380 15.60 -11.56 -7.87
N GLY A 381 15.59 -11.55 -6.53
CA GLY A 381 16.09 -10.45 -5.71
C GLY A 381 15.07 -9.32 -5.56
N GLY A 382 15.42 -8.32 -4.74
CA GLY A 382 14.51 -7.27 -4.32
C GLY A 382 13.54 -7.71 -3.22
N PRO A 383 12.54 -6.87 -2.88
CA PRO A 383 11.65 -7.13 -1.75
C PRO A 383 10.47 -8.06 -2.07
N THR A 384 10.10 -8.21 -3.33
CA THR A 384 8.95 -9.01 -3.78
C THR A 384 9.28 -9.82 -5.03
N ARG A 385 8.49 -10.87 -5.31
CA ARG A 385 8.73 -11.77 -6.44
C ARG A 385 8.35 -11.13 -7.77
N THR A 386 9.16 -11.36 -8.80
CA THR A 386 9.00 -10.77 -10.14
C THR A 386 8.94 -11.83 -11.24
N ARG A 387 8.55 -11.41 -12.45
CA ARG A 387 8.77 -12.15 -13.69
C ARG A 387 9.76 -11.37 -14.55
N LEU A 388 10.91 -11.97 -14.86
CA LEU A 388 11.94 -11.30 -15.67
C LEU A 388 11.74 -11.57 -17.16
N PRO A 389 12.07 -10.61 -18.04
CA PRO A 389 12.23 -10.88 -19.46
C PRO A 389 13.28 -11.97 -19.70
N GLY A 390 12.97 -12.95 -20.55
CA GLY A 390 13.99 -13.86 -21.09
C GLY A 390 14.85 -13.14 -22.15
N SER A 391 16.02 -13.68 -22.49
CA SER A 391 16.98 -13.04 -23.43
C SER A 391 16.46 -12.80 -24.86
N LEU A 392 15.36 -13.45 -25.24
CA LEU A 392 14.69 -13.24 -26.54
C LEU A 392 13.39 -12.44 -26.41
N SER A 393 13.14 -11.87 -25.24
CA SER A 393 11.90 -11.16 -24.96
C SER A 393 11.79 -9.90 -25.83
N PRO A 394 10.64 -9.67 -26.48
CA PRO A 394 10.40 -8.47 -27.27
C PRO A 394 10.17 -7.22 -26.41
N VAL A 395 10.09 -7.36 -25.09
CA VAL A 395 9.90 -6.23 -24.17
C VAL A 395 11.22 -5.62 -23.69
N ILE A 396 12.35 -6.25 -24.02
CA ILE A 396 13.68 -5.75 -23.71
C ILE A 396 13.96 -4.48 -24.53
N ASP A 397 14.45 -3.43 -23.87
CA ASP A 397 14.73 -2.10 -24.44
C ASP A 397 13.53 -1.54 -25.23
N ALA A 398 12.31 -1.89 -24.84
CA ALA A 398 11.09 -1.59 -25.61
C ALA A 398 10.20 -0.52 -24.97
N GLY A 399 10.50 -0.10 -23.74
CA GLY A 399 9.79 0.98 -23.03
C GLY A 399 9.97 2.36 -23.68
N ASN A 400 9.33 3.39 -23.16
CA ASN A 400 9.38 4.72 -23.75
C ASN A 400 10.84 5.28 -23.85
N PRO A 401 11.34 5.66 -25.05
CA PRO A 401 12.67 6.25 -25.22
C PRO A 401 12.87 7.57 -24.48
N ALA A 402 11.80 8.28 -24.14
CA ALA A 402 11.85 9.49 -23.31
C ALA A 402 12.00 9.20 -21.80
N GLY A 403 12.11 7.93 -21.43
CA GLY A 403 12.25 7.44 -20.06
C GLY A 403 11.01 6.70 -19.57
N CYS A 404 11.20 5.73 -18.67
CA CYS A 404 10.10 5.05 -18.00
C CYS A 404 9.48 5.95 -16.92
N ALA A 405 8.68 6.93 -17.34
CA ALA A 405 7.95 7.80 -16.43
C ALA A 405 7.00 6.97 -15.54
N GLY A 406 7.00 7.30 -14.25
CA GLY A 406 6.31 6.53 -13.21
C GLY A 406 4.95 7.08 -12.81
N ASP A 407 4.66 8.35 -13.02
CA ASP A 407 3.45 8.96 -12.49
C ASP A 407 2.76 9.88 -13.51
N SER A 408 1.57 10.34 -13.14
CA SER A 408 0.79 11.33 -13.87
C SER A 408 1.47 12.72 -13.94
N VAL A 409 2.63 12.90 -13.28
CA VAL A 409 3.41 14.14 -13.19
C VAL A 409 4.70 14.08 -14.04
N GLY A 410 5.01 12.92 -14.67
CA GLY A 410 6.13 12.78 -15.60
C GLY A 410 7.49 12.53 -14.94
N GLY A 411 7.54 12.12 -13.67
CA GLY A 411 8.79 11.76 -13.00
C GLY A 411 9.40 10.47 -13.56
N MET A 412 10.69 10.48 -13.91
CA MET A 412 11.40 9.27 -14.37
C MET A 412 11.57 8.26 -13.23
N LEU A 413 11.22 6.99 -13.47
CA LEU A 413 11.56 5.91 -12.57
C LEU A 413 13.05 5.60 -12.67
N THR A 414 13.74 5.66 -11.54
CA THR A 414 15.16 5.30 -11.44
C THR A 414 15.36 3.82 -11.18
N THR A 415 14.37 3.14 -10.60
CA THR A 415 14.43 1.72 -10.28
C THR A 415 13.21 0.93 -10.76
N ASP A 416 13.40 -0.39 -10.91
CA ASP A 416 12.35 -1.37 -11.17
C ASP A 416 11.72 -1.92 -9.87
N GLN A 417 10.86 -2.94 -9.96
CA GLN A 417 10.23 -3.58 -8.79
C GLN A 417 11.21 -4.05 -7.71
N ARG A 418 12.41 -4.45 -8.12
CA ARG A 418 13.43 -5.03 -7.23
C ARG A 418 14.26 -3.95 -6.54
N ALA A 419 13.95 -2.69 -6.81
CA ALA A 419 14.78 -1.52 -6.52
C ALA A 419 16.11 -1.52 -7.30
N TYR A 420 16.21 -2.22 -8.44
CA TYR A 420 17.40 -2.23 -9.27
C TYR A 420 17.31 -1.13 -10.34
N PRO A 421 18.42 -0.60 -10.88
CA PRO A 421 18.40 0.44 -11.91
C PRO A 421 17.50 0.09 -13.10
N ARG A 422 16.77 1.09 -13.61
CA ARG A 422 15.79 0.88 -14.69
C ARG A 422 16.21 1.37 -16.07
N HIS A 423 17.19 2.27 -16.18
CA HIS A 423 17.69 2.68 -17.49
C HIS A 423 18.96 1.89 -17.78
N VAL A 424 18.78 0.58 -18.01
CA VAL A 424 19.86 -0.35 -18.34
C VAL A 424 19.77 -0.69 -19.83
N ASP A 425 20.89 -1.08 -20.44
CA ASP A 425 20.90 -1.57 -21.83
C ASP A 425 20.73 -3.09 -21.82
N GLY A 426 19.64 -3.57 -22.39
CA GLY A 426 19.32 -4.99 -22.56
C GLY A 426 20.05 -5.66 -23.73
N GLY A 427 20.89 -4.92 -24.46
CA GLY A 427 21.73 -5.44 -25.55
C GLY A 427 21.56 -4.69 -26.88
N SER A 428 20.77 -3.62 -26.91
CA SER A 428 20.60 -2.75 -28.08
C SER A 428 21.76 -1.76 -28.30
N GLY A 429 22.61 -1.56 -27.29
CA GLY A 429 23.68 -0.56 -27.29
C GLY A 429 23.23 0.82 -26.79
N VAL A 430 21.98 0.96 -26.34
CA VAL A 430 21.41 2.20 -25.80
C VAL A 430 20.60 1.85 -24.55
N ALA A 431 20.94 2.49 -23.42
CA ALA A 431 20.19 2.33 -22.18
C ALA A 431 18.73 2.77 -22.38
N ARG A 432 17.81 1.82 -22.28
CA ARG A 432 16.38 2.05 -22.48
C ARG A 432 15.63 1.03 -21.64
N CYS A 433 14.70 1.51 -20.84
CA CYS A 433 13.97 0.64 -19.95
C CYS A 433 13.12 -0.41 -20.69
N ASP A 434 12.90 -1.53 -20.01
CA ASP A 434 11.99 -2.58 -20.47
C ASP A 434 10.53 -2.22 -20.19
N MET A 435 9.61 -2.81 -20.97
CA MET A 435 8.19 -2.80 -20.59
C MET A 435 7.96 -3.73 -19.39
N GLY A 436 6.99 -3.36 -18.54
CA GLY A 436 6.57 -4.15 -17.39
C GLY A 436 7.32 -3.79 -16.11
N ALA A 437 7.24 -4.67 -15.11
CA ALA A 437 7.63 -4.35 -13.75
C ALA A 437 9.13 -4.50 -13.44
N ALA A 438 9.87 -5.25 -14.26
CA ALA A 438 11.26 -5.62 -13.96
C ALA A 438 12.16 -5.43 -15.20
N GLU A 439 13.38 -4.99 -14.94
CA GLU A 439 14.39 -4.67 -15.95
C GLU A 439 15.29 -5.89 -16.25
N TYR A 440 15.50 -6.22 -17.51
CA TYR A 440 16.42 -7.25 -17.94
C TYR A 440 17.87 -6.82 -17.68
N ASN A 441 18.70 -7.79 -17.29
CA ASN A 441 20.14 -7.60 -17.06
C ASN A 441 20.51 -6.48 -16.06
N SER A 442 19.56 -6.05 -15.23
CA SER A 442 19.80 -5.08 -14.16
C SER A 442 20.25 -5.78 -12.87
N ALA A 443 21.16 -5.12 -12.15
CA ALA A 443 21.80 -5.61 -10.92
C ALA A 443 21.66 -4.56 -9.79
N PRO A 444 21.67 -4.96 -8.51
CA PRO A 444 21.57 -4.01 -7.41
C PRO A 444 22.72 -3.01 -7.46
N THR A 445 22.44 -1.74 -7.20
CA THR A 445 23.51 -0.74 -7.01
C THR A 445 24.26 -1.10 -5.74
N GLU A 446 25.59 -1.27 -5.82
CA GLU A 446 26.38 -1.43 -4.59
C GLU A 446 26.12 -0.25 -3.64
N PRO A 447 26.00 -0.49 -2.32
CA PRO A 447 25.98 0.59 -1.36
C PRO A 447 27.21 1.48 -1.58
N PRO A 448 27.11 2.81 -1.46
CA PRO A 448 28.28 3.66 -1.56
C PRO A 448 29.35 3.16 -0.58
N THR A 449 30.56 2.87 -1.07
CA THR A 449 31.67 2.52 -0.20
C THR A 449 31.80 3.63 0.85
N PRO A 450 31.75 3.33 2.16
CA PRO A 450 31.86 4.36 3.17
C PRO A 450 33.16 5.12 2.94
N THR A 451 33.04 6.43 2.71
CA THR A 451 34.23 7.28 2.60
C THR A 451 35.00 7.12 3.91
N PRO A 452 36.28 6.72 3.88
CA PRO A 452 37.04 6.56 5.11
C PRO A 452 36.98 7.87 5.87
N SER A 453 36.48 7.81 7.11
CA SER A 453 36.46 8.95 8.01
C SER A 453 37.89 9.49 8.12
N PRO A 454 38.12 10.81 7.96
CA PRO A 454 39.46 11.36 8.06
C PRO A 454 40.04 10.96 9.40
N THR A 455 41.17 10.24 9.37
CA THR A 455 41.92 9.89 10.57
C THR A 455 42.19 11.18 11.34
N PRO A 456 41.79 11.29 12.62
CA PRO A 456 42.01 12.52 13.38
C PRO A 456 43.51 12.80 13.40
N VAL A 457 43.89 13.93 12.81
CA VAL A 457 45.26 14.44 12.89
C VAL A 457 45.54 14.72 14.36
N PRO A 458 46.57 14.13 14.97
CA PRO A 458 46.86 14.36 16.39
C PRO A 458 47.16 15.85 16.60
N THR A 459 46.32 16.50 17.40
CA THR A 459 46.54 17.89 17.82
C THR A 459 47.75 17.94 18.73
N LEU A 460 48.85 18.54 18.27
CA LEU A 460 50.05 18.80 19.08
C LEU A 460 49.67 19.74 20.23
N THR A 461 49.54 19.18 21.44
CA THR A 461 49.31 19.97 22.65
C THR A 461 50.66 20.51 23.11
N HIS A 462 50.85 21.82 22.99
CA HIS A 462 52.07 22.49 23.43
C HIS A 462 52.05 22.61 24.96
N HIS A 463 52.77 21.74 25.66
CA HIS A 463 52.96 21.86 27.11
C HIS A 463 53.87 23.06 27.41
N ILE A 464 53.27 24.15 27.91
CA ILE A 464 54.02 25.26 28.50
C ILE A 464 54.53 24.81 29.87
N PHE A 465 55.84 24.54 29.97
CA PHE A 465 56.53 24.36 31.24
C PHE A 465 56.73 25.71 31.93
N LEU A 466 56.10 25.90 33.09
CA LEU A 466 56.45 26.99 34.03
C LEU A 466 57.54 26.48 34.99
N PRO A 467 58.69 27.17 35.12
CA PRO A 467 59.73 26.74 36.04
C PRO A 467 59.35 27.05 37.50
N THR A 468 59.45 26.04 38.35
CA THR A 468 59.34 26.11 39.81
C THR A 468 60.56 26.82 40.41
N ILE A 469 60.31 27.89 41.18
CA ILE A 469 61.32 28.50 42.06
C ILE A 469 61.25 27.77 43.41
N GLN A 470 62.33 27.08 43.79
CA GLN A 470 62.51 26.52 45.13
C GLN A 470 63.01 27.59 46.12
N ARG A 471 62.51 27.50 47.36
CA ARG A 471 63.29 27.79 48.57
C ARG A 471 63.47 26.50 49.34
#